data_AF-A0A5K7ZTS2-F1
#
_entry.id   AF-A0A5K7ZTS2-F1
#
_cell.length_a   1.000
_cell.length_b   1.000
_cell.length_c   1.000
_cell.angle_alpha   90.00
_cell.angle_beta   90.00
_cell.angle_gamma   90.00
#
_symmetry.space_group_name_H-M   'P 1'
#
loop_
_entity.id
_entity.type
_entity.pdbx_description
1 polymer ?
#
loop_
_entity_poly.entity_id
_entity_poly.type
_entity_poly.pdbx_seq_one_letter_code
_entity_poly.pdbx_strand_id
1 'polypeptide(L)' 'MGVPFTAAHGSIRYSLSIYNTEEEIDFIIDKMPPIIERLRQMSPFWQQARQA' A
#
# COMPACT_ATOMS: atom_id res chain seq x y z
N MET A 1 16.59 -7.77 -3.12
CA MET A 1 15.21 -7.35 -3.46
C MET A 1 15.14 -6.24 -4.51
N GLY A 2 16.25 -5.68 -5.04
CA GLY A 2 16.24 -4.85 -6.27
C GLY A 2 15.39 -3.58 -6.29
N VAL A 3 14.66 -3.27 -5.22
CA VAL A 3 13.78 -2.10 -5.11
C VAL A 3 14.48 -0.95 -4.38
N PRO A 4 14.19 0.30 -4.75
CA PRO A 4 14.72 1.48 -4.06
C PRO A 4 14.42 1.45 -2.57
N PHE A 5 15.38 1.87 -1.74
CA PHE A 5 15.26 1.91 -0.28
C PHE A 5 14.01 2.67 0.21
N THR A 6 13.63 3.73 -0.49
CA THR A 6 12.43 4.53 -0.23
C THR A 6 11.12 3.75 -0.45
N ALA A 7 11.11 2.77 -1.36
CA ALA A 7 9.96 1.90 -1.59
C ALA A 7 9.81 0.84 -0.50
N ALA A 8 10.90 0.45 0.17
CA ALA A 8 10.87 -0.53 1.25
C ALA A 8 10.07 -0.02 2.47
N HIS A 9 10.18 1.27 2.81
CA HIS A 9 9.48 1.84 3.98
C HIS A 9 7.95 1.92 3.83
N GLY A 10 7.43 1.90 2.60
CA GLY A 10 5.99 1.89 2.34
C GLY A 10 5.39 0.48 2.20
N SER A 11 6.20 -0.57 2.40
CA SER A 11 5.76 -1.95 2.17
C SER A 11 4.95 -2.50 3.35
N ILE A 12 3.78 -3.07 3.06
CA ILE A 12 2.92 -3.73 4.04
C ILE A 12 2.82 -5.21 3.67
N ARG A 13 3.01 -6.10 4.66
CA ARG A 13 2.84 -7.55 4.50
C ARG A 13 1.54 -7.98 5.17
N TYR A 14 0.61 -8.52 4.38
CA TYR A 14 -0.55 -9.23 4.90
C TYR A 14 -0.18 -10.70 5.08
N SER A 15 -0.37 -11.23 6.28
CA SER A 15 -0.13 -12.65 6.60
C SER A 15 -1.48 -13.29 6.88
N LEU A 16 -1.93 -14.14 5.96
CA LEU A 16 -3.22 -14.80 6.03
C LEU A 16 -3.13 -16.13 6.78
N SER A 17 -4.26 -16.59 7.31
CA SER A 17 -4.45 -17.83 8.05
C SER A 17 -5.79 -18.48 7.68
N ILE A 18 -6.00 -19.70 8.15
CA ILE A 18 -7.27 -20.44 7.95
C ILE A 18 -8.49 -19.79 8.61
N TYR A 19 -8.28 -18.79 9.47
CA TYR A 19 -9.35 -18.08 10.16
C TYR A 19 -9.83 -16.84 9.41
N ASN A 20 -9.15 -16.48 8.31
CA ASN A 20 -9.57 -15.31 7.54
C ASN A 20 -10.83 -15.60 6.74
N THR A 21 -11.65 -14.56 6.58
CA THR A 21 -12.90 -14.61 5.82
C THR A 21 -12.78 -13.81 4.53
N GLU A 22 -13.64 -14.09 3.55
CA GLU A 22 -13.66 -13.32 2.30
C GLU A 22 -14.06 -11.86 2.58
N GLU A 23 -14.97 -11.63 3.52
CA GLU A 23 -15.43 -10.30 3.90
C GLU A 23 -14.31 -9.43 4.49
N GLU A 24 -13.37 -10.04 5.23
CA GLU A 24 -12.18 -9.33 5.73
C GLU A 24 -11.26 -8.89 4.58
N ILE A 25 -11.11 -9.73 3.55
CA ILE A 25 -10.30 -9.41 2.37
C ILE A 25 -10.98 -8.33 1.55
N ASP A 26 -12.28 -8.43 1.33
CA ASP A 26 -13.07 -7.42 0.63
C ASP A 26 -13.02 -6.07 1.35
N PHE A 27 -13.07 -6.07 2.69
CA PHE A 27 -12.89 -4.86 3.48
C PHE A 27 -11.51 -4.21 3.25
N ILE A 28 -10.44 -5.00 3.21
CA ILE A 28 -9.10 -4.50 2.92
C ILE A 28 -9.03 -3.90 1.51
N ILE A 29 -9.61 -4.58 0.53
CA ILE A 29 -9.65 -4.13 -0.88
C ILE A 29 -10.45 -2.83 -1.02
N ASP A 30 -11.55 -2.67 -0.29
CA ASP A 30 -12.37 -1.44 -0.30
C ASP A 30 -11.64 -0.26 0.36
N LYS A 31 -10.95 -0.50 1.48
CA LYS A 31 -10.36 0.59 2.29
C LYS A 31 -8.94 0.99 1.90
N MET A 32 -8.08 0.04 1.51
CA MET A 32 -6.66 0.33 1.30
C MET A 32 -6.37 1.25 0.11
N PRO A 33 -6.96 1.06 -1.08
CA PRO A 33 -6.71 1.91 -2.23
C PRO A 33 -7.00 3.40 -1.98
N PRO A 34 -8.16 3.83 -1.43
CA PRO A 34 -8.41 5.26 -1.21
C PRO A 34 -7.50 5.87 -0.12
N ILE A 35 -7.09 5.09 0.88
CA ILE A 35 -6.10 5.53 1.88
C ILE A 35 -4.75 5.81 1.19
N ILE A 36 -4.28 4.87 0.37
CA ILE A 36 -3.03 5.01 -0.38
C ILE A 36 -3.10 6.21 -1.32
N GLU A 37 -4.22 6.42 -2.00
CA GLU A 37 -4.43 7.57 -2.88
C GLU A 37 -4.28 8.89 -2.13
N ARG A 38 -4.94 9.04 -0.98
CA ARG A 38 -4.84 10.24 -0.15
C ARG A 38 -3.40 10.49 0.32
N LEU A 39 -2.71 9.44 0.78
CA LEU A 39 -1.30 9.55 1.19
C LEU A 39 -0.41 9.98 0.02
N ARG A 40 -0.65 9.46 -1.18
CA ARG A 40 0.08 9.83 -2.40
C ARG A 40 -0.16 11.27 -2.83
N GLN A 41 -1.38 11.79 -2.68
CA GLN A 41 -1.71 13.19 -2.97
C GLN A 41 -0.93 14.16 -2.06
N MET A 42 -0.67 13.77 -0.80
CA MET A 42 0.06 14.58 0.17
C MET A 42 1.58 14.37 0.15
N SER A 43 2.05 13.28 -0.46
CA SER A 43 3.46 12.88 -0.39
C SER A 43 4.33 13.60 -1.45
N PRO A 44 5.34 14.38 -1.04
CA PRO A 44 6.29 14.99 -1.97
C PRO A 44 7.16 13.93 -2.68
N PHE A 45 7.39 12.77 -2.05
CA PHE A 45 8.19 11.68 -2.62
C PHE A 45 7.47 10.95 -3.77
N TRP A 46 6.13 10.87 -3.71
CA TRP A 46 5.35 10.25 -4.79
C TRP A 46 5.37 11.10 -6.06
N GLN A 47 5.33 12.43 -5.90
CA GLN A 47 5.43 13.37 -7.03
C GLN A 47 6.82 13.28 -7.70
N GLN A 48 7.89 13.22 -6.91
CA GLN A 48 9.25 13.05 -7.41
C GLN A 48 9.44 11.72 -8.16
N ALA A 49 8.89 10.62 -7.64
CA ALA A 49 8.95 9.32 -8.29
C ALA A 49 8.16 9.24 -9.61
N ARG A 50 7.14 10.08 -9.82
CA ARG A 50 6.39 10.18 -11.10
C ARG A 50 7.13 10.98 -12.18
N GLN A 51 8.13 11.78 -11.80
CA GLN A 51 8.88 12.66 -12.69
C GLN A 51 10.24 12.08 -13.11
N ALA A 52 10.70 11.03 -12.44
CA ALA A 52 11.86 10.23 -12.81
C ALA A 52 11.47 9.13 -13.81
#